data_AF-A0A841JTL3-F1
#
_entry.id   AF-A0A841JTL3-F1
#
_cell.length_a   1.000
_cell.length_b   1.000
_cell.length_c   1.000
_cell.angle_alpha   90.00
_cell.angle_beta   90.00
_cell.angle_gamma   90.00
#
_symmetry.space_group_name_H-M   'P 1'
#
loop_
_entity.id
_entity.type
_entity.pdbx_description
1 polymer ?
#
loop_
_entity_poly.entity_id
_entity_poly.type
_entity_poly.pdbx_seq_one_letter_code
_entity_poly.pdbx_strand_id
1 'polypeptide(L)' 'MARGWESKSVEDQVADQEAASSNAINHRVASAAHAERQRQRQALELQRERILDERTSSPHRRAALEAALADIEARLNQIP' A
#
# COMPACT_ATOMS: atom_id res chain seq x y z
N MET A 1 29.22 -48.42 8.86
CA MET A 1 27.89 -48.01 8.35
C MET A 1 27.41 -46.81 9.15
N ALA A 2 27.93 -45.61 8.88
CA ALA A 2 27.64 -44.44 9.72
C ALA A 2 27.62 -43.17 8.87
N ARG A 3 26.55 -42.95 8.11
CA ARG A 3 26.27 -41.69 7.38
C ARG A 3 24.77 -41.61 7.17
N GLY A 4 24.03 -40.96 8.07
CA GLY A 4 22.57 -40.88 7.92
C GLY A 4 21.82 -40.12 9.01
N TRP A 5 22.47 -39.77 10.12
CA TRP A 5 21.82 -39.05 11.22
C TRP A 5 22.09 -37.53 11.22
N GLU A 6 23.17 -37.07 10.60
CA GLU A 6 23.50 -35.65 10.54
C GLU A 6 22.83 -34.91 9.37
N SER A 7 22.49 -35.62 8.29
CA SER A 7 21.82 -35.00 7.13
C SER A 7 20.38 -34.62 7.44
N LYS A 8 19.58 -35.48 8.11
CA LYS A 8 18.17 -35.14 8.35
C LYS A 8 17.95 -33.84 9.13
N SER A 9 18.84 -33.53 10.08
CA SER A 9 18.81 -32.30 10.88
C SER A 9 19.26 -31.05 10.11
N VAL A 10 20.11 -31.21 9.09
CA VAL A 10 20.56 -30.10 8.23
C VAL A 10 19.46 -29.76 7.22
N GLU A 11 18.84 -30.76 6.60
CA GLU A 11 17.71 -30.57 5.69
C GLU A 11 16.52 -29.87 6.37
N ASP A 12 16.19 -30.24 7.61
CA ASP A 12 15.13 -29.57 8.38
C ASP A 12 15.52 -28.12 8.74
N GLN A 13 16.80 -27.83 9.05
CA GLN A 13 17.30 -26.47 9.28
C GLN A 13 17.28 -25.59 8.02
N VAL A 14 17.61 -26.15 6.86
CA VAL A 14 17.54 -25.41 5.58
C VAL A 14 16.08 -25.08 5.26
N ALA A 15 15.15 -26.03 5.44
CA ALA A 15 13.73 -25.80 5.22
C ALA A 15 13.17 -24.68 6.11
N ASP A 16 13.52 -24.67 7.40
CA ASP A 16 13.12 -23.61 8.33
C ASP A 16 13.72 -22.24 7.97
N GLN A 17 14.98 -22.20 7.52
CA GLN A 17 15.61 -20.96 7.05
C GLN A 17 14.97 -20.43 5.76
N GLU A 18 14.62 -21.30 4.82
CA GLU A 18 13.91 -20.91 3.58
C GLU A 18 12.49 -20.40 3.89
N ALA A 19 11.78 -21.04 4.82
CA ALA A 19 10.47 -20.59 5.30
C ALA A 19 10.55 -19.23 6.01
N ALA A 20 11.54 -19.02 6.88
CA ALA A 20 11.75 -17.73 7.55
C ALA A 20 12.12 -16.62 6.55
N SER A 21 12.97 -16.94 5.57
CA SER A 21 13.42 -16.00 4.53
C SER A 21 12.27 -15.57 3.61
N SER A 22 11.48 -16.54 3.14
CA SER A 22 10.30 -16.28 2.30
C SER A 22 9.24 -15.46 3.05
N ASN A 23 9.00 -15.77 4.33
CA ASN A 23 8.08 -14.99 5.15
C ASN A 23 8.56 -13.53 5.36
N ALA A 24 9.86 -13.33 5.60
CA ALA A 24 10.44 -12.00 5.72
C ALA A 24 10.30 -11.18 4.42
N ILE A 25 10.46 -11.80 3.26
CA ILE A 25 10.23 -11.16 1.95
C ILE A 25 8.76 -10.77 1.80
N ASN A 26 7.84 -11.68 2.08
CA ASN A 26 6.39 -11.41 1.99
C ASN A 26 5.97 -10.24 2.91
N HIS A 27 6.49 -10.20 4.14
CA HIS A 27 6.25 -9.09 5.06
C HIS A 27 6.77 -7.75 4.53
N ARG A 28 7.95 -7.72 3.91
CA ARG A 28 8.51 -6.50 3.31
C ARG A 28 7.70 -6.03 2.10
N VAL A 29 7.24 -6.95 1.25
CA VAL A 29 6.38 -6.62 0.10
C VAL A 29 5.04 -6.07 0.59
N ALA A 30 4.43 -6.71 1.59
CA ALA A 30 3.18 -6.24 2.18
C ALA A 30 3.33 -4.85 2.82
N SER A 31 4.43 -4.58 3.54
CA SER A 31 4.68 -3.28 4.14
C SER A 31 4.92 -2.18 3.10
N ALA A 32 5.63 -2.49 2.02
CA ALA A 32 5.84 -1.57 0.89
C ALA A 32 4.51 -1.22 0.20
N ALA A 33 3.65 -2.21 -0.05
CA ALA A 33 2.32 -2.01 -0.64
C ALA A 33 1.41 -1.18 0.28
N HIS A 34 1.49 -1.37 1.60
CA HIS A 34 0.77 -0.53 2.55
C HIS A 34 1.29 0.92 2.54
N ALA A 35 2.61 1.12 2.54
CA ALA A 35 3.20 2.45 2.49
C ALA A 35 2.83 3.22 1.20
N GLU A 36 2.76 2.53 0.07
CA GLU A 36 2.31 3.13 -1.19
C GLU A 36 0.85 3.57 -1.14
N ARG A 37 -0.05 2.72 -0.62
CA ARG A 37 -1.46 3.11 -0.41
C ARG A 37 -1.60 4.33 0.49
N GLN A 38 -0.83 4.39 1.58
CA GLN A 38 -0.84 5.53 2.50
C GLN A 38 -0.38 6.82 1.79
N ARG A 39 0.69 6.76 0.98
CA ARG A 39 1.14 7.91 0.18
C ARG A 39 0.07 8.37 -0.81
N GLN A 40 -0.55 7.44 -1.51
CA GLN A 40 -1.62 7.74 -2.47
C GLN A 40 -2.82 8.41 -1.79
N ARG A 41 -3.24 7.87 -0.64
CA ARG A 41 -4.30 8.45 0.17
C ARG A 41 -3.97 9.87 0.63
N GLN A 42 -2.78 10.08 1.20
CA GLN A 42 -2.32 11.40 1.64
C GLN A 42 -2.30 12.41 0.49
N ALA A 43 -1.82 12.01 -0.70
CA ALA A 43 -1.81 12.88 -1.86
C ALA A 43 -3.23 13.30 -2.30
N LEU A 44 -4.19 12.38 -2.26
CA LEU A 44 -5.60 12.68 -2.56
C LEU A 44 -6.26 13.55 -1.49
N GLU A 45 -5.96 13.31 -0.21
CA GLU A 45 -6.44 14.14 0.91
C GLU A 45 -5.96 15.59 0.78
N LEU A 46 -4.68 15.81 0.44
CA LEU A 46 -4.14 17.14 0.18
C LEU A 46 -4.81 17.82 -1.03
N GLN A 47 -5.12 17.07 -2.09
CA GLN A 47 -5.85 17.61 -3.24
C GLN A 47 -7.29 18.01 -2.87
N ARG A 48 -7.94 17.18 -2.04
CA ARG A 48 -9.29 17.45 -1.52
C ARG A 48 -9.31 18.75 -0.70
N GLU A 49 -8.38 18.90 0.24
CA GLU A 49 -8.26 20.12 1.04
C GLU A 49 -8.08 21.36 0.17
N ARG A 50 -7.16 21.29 -0.81
CA ARG A 50 -6.92 22.40 -1.74
C ARG A 50 -8.17 22.81 -2.52
N ILE A 51 -9.00 21.86 -2.96
CA ILE A 51 -10.25 22.15 -3.66
C ILE A 51 -11.28 22.77 -2.72
N LEU A 52 -11.39 22.28 -1.49
CA LEU A 52 -12.33 22.79 -0.49
C LEU A 52 -11.97 24.21 -0.04
N ASP A 53 -10.68 24.55 0.00
CA ASP A 53 -10.19 25.89 0.32
C ASP A 53 -10.37 26.90 -0.83
N GLU A 54 -10.61 26.42 -2.06
CA GLU A 54 -10.68 27.28 -3.22
C GLU A 54 -12.01 28.05 -3.30
N ARG A 55 -11.93 29.39 -3.24
CA ARG A 55 -13.11 30.26 -3.39
C ARG A 55 -13.23 30.78 -4.81
N THR A 56 -14.41 30.61 -5.41
CA THR A 56 -14.71 31.15 -6.74
C THR A 56 -16.13 31.72 -6.87
N SER A 57 -16.22 32.86 -7.55
CA SER A 57 -17.48 33.50 -7.94
C SER A 57 -18.00 33.03 -9.31
N SER A 58 -17.19 32.30 -10.08
CA SER A 58 -17.57 31.79 -11.40
C SER A 58 -18.39 30.50 -11.26
N PRO A 59 -19.65 30.45 -11.76
CA PRO A 59 -20.47 29.24 -11.69
C PRO A 59 -19.83 28.05 -12.41
N HIS A 60 -19.17 28.30 -13.55
CA HIS A 60 -18.49 27.25 -14.31
C HIS A 60 -17.31 26.66 -13.53
N ARG A 61 -16.50 27.52 -12.89
CA ARG A 61 -15.38 27.06 -12.06
C ARG A 61 -15.86 26.30 -10.84
N ARG A 62 -16.99 26.72 -10.23
CA ARG A 62 -17.60 25.97 -9.11
C ARG A 62 -18.00 24.56 -9.54
N ALA A 63 -18.70 24.41 -10.65
CA ALA A 63 -19.09 23.09 -11.16
C ALA A 63 -17.87 22.20 -11.45
N ALA A 64 -16.78 22.77 -11.98
CA ALA A 64 -15.54 22.03 -12.19
C ALA A 64 -14.88 21.58 -10.87
N LEU A 65 -14.86 22.42 -9.84
CA LEU A 65 -14.33 22.07 -8.51
C LEU A 65 -15.19 20.98 -7.84
N GLU A 66 -16.51 21.06 -7.94
CA GLU A 66 -17.43 20.04 -7.43
C GLU A 66 -17.23 18.68 -8.11
N ALA A 67 -17.08 18.67 -9.45
CA ALA A 67 -16.79 17.45 -10.19
C ALA A 67 -15.44 16.84 -9.82
N ALA A 68 -14.39 17.68 -9.71
CA ALA A 68 -13.07 17.24 -9.28
C ALA A 68 -13.07 16.69 -7.85
N LEU A 69 -13.84 17.30 -6.94
CA LEU A 69 -14.01 16.83 -5.58
C LEU A 69 -14.66 15.45 -5.54
N ALA A 70 -15.75 15.25 -6.29
CA ALA A 70 -16.44 13.98 -6.37
C ALA A 70 -15.53 12.85 -6.90
N ASP A 71 -14.71 13.15 -7.91
CA ASP A 71 -13.72 12.21 -8.45
C ASP A 71 -12.66 11.82 -7.41
N ILE A 72 -12.16 12.79 -6.62
CA ILE A 72 -11.17 12.52 -5.57
C ILE A 72 -11.78 11.69 -4.44
N GLU A 73 -13.00 12.01 -4.01
CA GLU A 73 -13.70 11.23 -2.98
C GLU A 73 -13.98 9.79 -3.45
N ALA A 74 -14.35 9.61 -4.72
CA ALA A 74 -14.49 8.27 -5.31
C ALA A 74 -13.18 7.47 -5.31
N ARG A 75 -12.04 8.13 -5.60
CA ARG A 75 -10.71 7.49 -5.55
C ARG A 75 -10.28 7.16 -4.12
N LEU A 76 -10.54 8.04 -3.16
CA LEU A 76 -10.27 7.79 -1.74
C LEU A 76 -11.03 6.57 -1.22
N ASN A 77 -12.29 6.40 -1.63
CA ASN A 77 -13.10 5.24 -1.27
C ASN A 77 -12.63 3.91 -1.90
N GLN A 78 -11.82 3.98 -2.96
CA GLN A 78 -11.23 2.79 -3.61
C GLN A 78 -9.93 2.34 -2.95
N ILE A 79 -9.31 3.18 -2.10
CA ILE A 79 -8.08 2.81 -1.38
C ILE A 79 -8.48 2.08 -0.09
N PRO A 80 -8.15 0.78 0.05
CA PRO A 80 -8.48 -0.03 1.22
C PRO A 80 -7.57 0.23 2.42
#